data_AF-A0A2H3D5J5-F1
#
_entry.id   AF-A0A2H3D5J5-F1
#
_cell.length_a   1.000
_cell.length_b   1.000
_cell.length_c   1.000
_cell.angle_alpha   90.00
_cell.angle_beta   90.00
_cell.angle_gamma   90.00
#
_symmetry.space_group_name_H-M   'P 1'
#
loop_
_entity.id
_entity.type
_entity.pdbx_description
1 polymer ?
#
loop_
_entity_poly.entity_id
_entity_poly.type
_entity_poly.pdbx_seq_one_letter_code
_entity_poly.pdbx_strand_id
1 'polypeptide(L)'
;MIARTYPGADIPELSDSQIKDIFRNLDMEFNDAMIRAGGYGIYTGVVAVTLWAVASRSHFQSLGRPRFLIFIILLLYLLATFNLYNGWAVEIAHTTLPNGESFWTAFEYNPGTPIFLALGIDAILSTILADATLIWRCWIVWGRSWRIVLVPILCTTLAVVSRGIVTYYAIFGPSVPPGALFFKTTVSWSVLYSLFILATLLLCTTLIIYR
;
A
#
# COMPACT_ATOMS: atom_id res chain seq x y z
N MET A 1 15.79 16.90 48.03
CA MET A 1 15.94 15.77 47.09
C MET A 1 14.71 14.89 47.28
N ILE A 2 13.66 15.11 46.48
CA ILE A 2 12.36 14.43 46.66
C ILE A 2 12.39 13.20 45.76
N ALA A 3 12.48 12.02 46.38
CA ALA A 3 12.30 10.76 45.69
C ALA A 3 10.85 10.70 45.18
N ARG A 4 10.68 10.73 43.85
CA ARG A 4 9.39 10.44 43.23
C ARG A 4 9.11 8.96 43.44
N THR A 5 8.16 8.66 44.31
CA THR A 5 7.46 7.37 44.35
C THR A 5 6.80 7.14 43.01
N TYR A 6 7.28 6.15 42.26
CA TYR A 6 6.56 5.59 41.13
C TYR A 6 5.29 4.95 41.69
N PRO A 7 4.08 5.40 41.30
CA PRO A 7 2.88 4.67 41.64
C PRO A 7 3.03 3.28 41.01
N GLY A 8 2.86 2.25 41.82
CA GLY A 8 2.87 0.86 41.36
C GLY A 8 1.90 0.77 40.19
N ALA A 9 2.45 0.49 39.01
CA ALA A 9 1.64 0.18 37.85
C ALA A 9 0.88 -1.10 38.21
N ASP A 10 -0.45 -1.03 38.15
CA ASP A 10 -1.29 -2.21 37.93
C ASP A 10 -0.94 -2.74 36.54
N ILE A 11 0.23 -3.37 36.43
CA ILE A 11 0.61 -4.14 35.25
C ILE A 11 -0.26 -5.39 35.34
N PRO A 12 -1.17 -5.64 34.38
CA PRO A 12 -1.88 -6.91 34.36
C PRO A 12 -0.83 -8.03 34.41
N GLU A 13 -0.99 -9.04 35.26
CA GLU A 13 -0.14 -10.22 35.19
C GLU A 13 -0.39 -10.90 33.84
N LEU A 14 0.41 -10.56 32.82
CA LEU A 14 0.35 -11.20 31.52
C LEU A 14 0.85 -12.64 31.66
N SER A 15 0.11 -13.57 31.10
CA SER A 15 0.59 -14.95 30.93
C SER A 15 1.77 -15.01 29.95
N ASP A 16 2.67 -15.98 30.12
CA ASP A 16 3.78 -16.23 29.20
C ASP A 16 3.33 -16.37 27.73
N SER A 17 2.14 -16.94 27.51
CA SER A 17 1.51 -17.01 26.19
C SER A 17 1.19 -15.65 25.59
N GLN A 18 0.63 -14.72 26.38
CA GLN A 18 0.32 -13.37 25.92
C GLN A 18 1.59 -12.59 25.61
N ILE A 19 2.62 -12.71 26.47
CA ILE A 19 3.92 -12.09 26.24
C ILE A 19 4.52 -12.58 24.91
N LYS A 20 4.47 -13.89 24.65
CA LYS A 20 4.96 -14.48 23.40
C LYS A 20 4.20 -13.97 22.17
N ASP A 21 2.87 -13.87 22.25
CA ASP A 21 2.05 -13.37 21.14
C ASP A 21 2.31 -11.89 20.83
N ILE A 22 2.55 -11.07 21.86
CA ILE A 22 2.94 -9.67 21.72
C ILE A 22 4.26 -9.54 21.00
N PHE A 23 5.32 -10.24 21.46
CA PHE A 23 6.62 -10.20 20.80
C PHE A 23 6.52 -10.64 19.34
N ARG A 24 5.74 -11.69 19.06
CA ARG A 24 5.49 -12.14 17.69
C ARG A 24 4.80 -11.05 16.86
N ASN A 25 3.81 -10.34 17.42
CA ASN A 25 3.12 -9.27 16.70
C ASN A 25 4.04 -8.08 16.39
N LEU A 26 4.80 -7.63 17.39
CA LEU A 26 5.78 -6.55 17.22
C LEU A 26 6.86 -6.94 16.20
N ASP A 27 7.38 -8.16 16.24
CA ASP A 27 8.33 -8.65 15.25
C ASP A 27 7.72 -8.67 13.84
N MET A 28 6.45 -9.07 13.70
CA MET A 28 5.76 -9.04 12.40
C MET A 28 5.58 -7.61 11.88
N GLU A 29 5.14 -6.68 12.72
CA GLU A 29 4.94 -5.27 12.37
C GLU A 29 6.26 -4.60 11.99
N PHE A 30 7.30 -4.79 12.79
CA PHE A 30 8.65 -4.29 12.51
C PHE A 30 9.20 -4.84 11.19
N ASN A 31 9.07 -6.15 10.96
CA ASN A 31 9.51 -6.77 9.71
C ASN A 31 8.77 -6.22 8.49
N ASP A 32 7.45 -6.03 8.61
CA ASP A 32 6.61 -5.48 7.55
C ASP A 32 6.94 -4.00 7.26
N ALA A 33 7.20 -3.21 8.31
CA ALA A 33 7.69 -1.83 8.18
C ALA A 33 9.07 -1.77 7.50
N MET A 34 9.99 -2.66 7.88
CA MET A 34 11.33 -2.74 7.29
C MET A 34 11.27 -3.09 5.80
N ILE A 35 10.44 -4.08 5.43
CA ILE A 35 10.22 -4.47 4.03
C ILE A 35 9.64 -3.30 3.23
N ARG A 36 8.64 -2.58 3.76
CA ARG A 36 8.05 -1.40 3.12
C ARG A 36 9.07 -0.27 2.93
N ALA A 37 9.86 0.03 3.96
CA ALA A 37 10.88 1.07 3.91
C ALA A 37 11.98 0.72 2.89
N GLY A 38 12.44 -0.53 2.88
CA GLY A 38 13.41 -1.02 1.89
C GLY A 38 12.87 -0.93 0.46
N GLY A 39 11.63 -1.37 0.23
CA GLY A 39 10.95 -1.25 -1.07
C GLY A 39 10.80 0.19 -1.53
N TYR A 40 10.45 1.11 -0.63
CA TYR A 40 10.38 2.53 -0.92
C TYR A 40 11.74 3.15 -1.27
N GLY A 41 12.81 2.71 -0.61
CA GLY A 41 14.19 3.11 -0.95
C GLY A 41 14.56 2.72 -2.38
N ILE A 42 14.27 1.48 -2.77
CA ILE A 42 14.47 1.01 -4.16
C ILE A 42 13.63 1.84 -5.14
N TYR A 43 12.36 2.08 -4.82
CA TYR A 43 11.45 2.86 -5.65
C TYR A 43 11.96 4.30 -5.84
N THR A 44 12.48 4.93 -4.78
CA THR A 44 13.09 6.25 -4.83
C THR A 44 14.28 6.28 -5.80
N GLY A 45 15.14 5.26 -5.76
CA GLY A 45 16.26 5.11 -6.70
C GLY A 45 15.78 5.03 -8.16
N VAL A 46 14.75 4.24 -8.44
CA VAL A 46 14.14 4.13 -9.78
C VAL A 46 13.55 5.47 -10.24
N VAL A 47 12.83 6.17 -9.37
CA VAL A 47 12.27 7.51 -9.66
C VAL A 47 13.39 8.52 -9.94
N ALA A 48 14.45 8.53 -9.15
CA ALA A 48 15.60 9.42 -9.36
C ALA A 48 16.27 9.17 -10.72
N VAL A 49 16.56 7.91 -11.05
CA VAL A 49 17.18 7.54 -12.34
C VAL A 49 16.27 7.87 -13.52
N THR A 50 14.96 7.62 -13.40
CA THR A 50 14.00 7.93 -14.48
C THR A 50 13.84 9.43 -14.69
N LEU A 51 13.74 10.23 -13.62
CA LEU A 51 13.70 11.69 -13.72
C LEU A 51 15.00 12.24 -14.30
N TRP A 52 16.15 11.73 -13.87
CA TRP A 52 17.46 12.08 -14.44
C TRP A 52 17.49 11.79 -15.94
N ALA A 53 17.14 10.57 -16.35
CA ALA A 53 17.13 10.17 -17.76
C ALA A 53 16.18 11.03 -18.61
N VAL A 54 15.05 11.46 -18.06
CA VAL A 54 14.11 12.36 -18.74
C VAL A 54 14.67 13.79 -18.83
N ALA A 55 15.30 14.30 -17.76
CA ALA A 55 15.90 15.63 -17.72
C ALA A 55 17.16 15.75 -18.60
N SER A 56 17.97 14.70 -18.70
CA SER A 56 19.18 14.67 -19.53
C SER A 56 18.88 14.57 -21.04
N ARG A 57 17.66 14.23 -21.44
CA ARG A 57 17.24 14.24 -22.87
C ARG A 57 16.89 15.67 -23.29
N SER A 58 17.91 16.43 -23.65
CA SER A 58 17.85 17.86 -23.99
C SER A 58 17.36 18.21 -25.40
N HIS A 59 16.75 17.30 -26.18
CA HIS A 59 16.32 17.63 -27.55
C HIS A 59 14.92 17.11 -27.91
N PHE A 60 14.06 18.05 -28.33
CA PHE A 60 12.65 17.98 -28.73
C PHE A 60 12.17 16.66 -29.38
N GLN A 61 11.16 16.03 -28.76
CA GLN A 61 10.09 15.33 -29.49
C GLN A 61 8.77 15.45 -28.70
N SER A 62 7.86 16.30 -29.21
CA SER A 62 6.53 16.63 -28.69
C SER A 62 6.48 17.26 -27.28
N LEU A 63 6.24 18.57 -27.22
CA LEU A 63 6.24 19.39 -26.00
C LEU A 63 5.23 18.94 -24.92
N GLY A 64 4.27 18.04 -25.23
CA GLY A 64 3.21 17.59 -24.29
C GLY A 64 3.42 16.19 -23.68
N ARG A 65 4.07 15.26 -24.38
CA ARG A 65 4.18 13.84 -23.98
C ARG A 65 5.12 13.57 -22.79
N PRO A 66 6.28 14.24 -22.63
CA PRO A 66 7.16 14.00 -21.48
C PRO A 66 6.62 14.62 -20.19
N ARG A 67 5.95 15.79 -20.26
CA ARG A 67 5.44 16.49 -19.06
C ARG A 67 4.35 15.70 -18.33
N PHE A 68 3.43 15.08 -19.07
CA PHE A 68 2.38 14.25 -18.49
C PHE A 68 2.95 13.02 -17.76
N LEU A 69 3.96 12.36 -18.34
CA LEU A 69 4.61 11.21 -17.71
C LEU A 69 5.40 11.60 -16.45
N ILE A 70 6.11 12.73 -16.48
CA ILE A 70 6.80 13.25 -15.29
C ILE A 70 5.79 13.53 -14.18
N PHE A 71 4.65 14.16 -14.50
CA PHE A 71 3.61 14.45 -13.53
C PHE A 71 3.07 13.16 -12.87
N ILE A 72 2.80 12.11 -13.65
CA ILE A 72 2.35 10.84 -13.08
C ILE A 72 3.42 10.17 -12.22
N ILE A 73 4.69 10.19 -12.65
CA ILE A 73 5.80 9.63 -11.85
C ILE A 73 5.90 10.34 -10.49
N LEU A 74 5.82 11.67 -10.48
CA LEU A 74 5.85 12.45 -9.23
C LEU A 74 4.61 12.18 -8.37
N LEU A 75 3.43 12.08 -8.99
CA LEU A 75 2.20 11.77 -8.26
C LEU A 75 2.26 10.39 -7.61
N LEU A 76 2.67 9.36 -8.35
CA LEU A 76 2.88 8.01 -7.82
C LEU A 76 3.93 7.99 -6.71
N TYR A 77 4.99 8.79 -6.83
CA TYR A 77 5.99 8.93 -5.77
C TYR A 77 5.40 9.54 -4.51
N LEU A 78 4.62 10.63 -4.63
CA LEU A 78 3.94 11.27 -3.50
C LEU A 78 2.94 10.32 -2.80
N LEU A 79 2.17 9.55 -3.56
CA LEU A 79 1.26 8.54 -2.99
C LEU A 79 2.05 7.48 -2.22
N ALA A 80 3.15 6.97 -2.78
CA ALA A 80 4.02 6.03 -2.07
C ALA A 80 4.63 6.64 -0.78
N THR A 81 5.02 7.92 -0.80
CA THR A 81 5.49 8.63 0.39
C THR A 81 4.39 8.73 1.45
N PHE A 82 3.17 9.07 1.03
CA PHE A 82 2.01 9.16 1.91
C PHE A 82 1.69 7.80 2.54
N ASN A 83 1.73 6.73 1.75
CA ASN A 83 1.54 5.36 2.24
C ASN A 83 2.55 5.00 3.32
N LEU A 84 3.85 5.25 3.04
CA LEU A 84 4.94 5.01 3.97
C LEU A 84 4.73 5.82 5.25
N TYR A 85 4.45 7.12 5.14
CA TYR A 85 4.19 8.01 6.28
C TYR A 85 3.07 7.48 7.18
N ASN A 86 1.93 7.08 6.62
CA ASN A 86 0.84 6.52 7.42
C ASN A 86 1.25 5.21 8.11
N GLY A 87 1.99 4.34 7.43
CA GLY A 87 2.52 3.11 8.03
C GLY A 87 3.45 3.39 9.22
N TRP A 88 4.38 4.33 9.06
CA TRP A 88 5.28 4.74 10.15
C TRP A 88 4.55 5.47 11.28
N ALA A 89 3.52 6.27 10.98
CA ALA A 89 2.75 6.98 12.00
C ALA A 89 2.00 6.01 12.93
N VAL A 90 1.48 4.91 12.38
CA VAL A 90 0.87 3.83 13.16
C VAL A 90 1.90 3.14 14.06
N GLU A 91 3.06 2.77 13.52
CA GLU A 91 4.15 2.15 14.28
C GLU A 91 4.64 3.02 15.45
N ILE A 92 4.80 4.32 15.18
CA ILE A 92 5.17 5.31 16.21
C ILE A 92 4.07 5.42 17.27
N ALA A 93 2.79 5.38 16.88
CA ALA A 93 1.69 5.40 17.84
C ALA A 93 1.73 4.18 18.78
N HIS A 94 2.00 2.97 18.26
CA HIS A 94 2.13 1.77 19.08
C HIS A 94 3.32 1.82 20.06
N THR A 95 4.42 2.44 19.67
CA THR A 95 5.67 2.48 20.47
C THR A 95 5.79 3.68 21.41
N THR A 96 5.11 4.80 21.13
CA THR A 96 5.33 6.10 21.76
C THR A 96 4.17 6.59 22.63
N LEU A 97 3.20 5.72 22.96
CA LEU A 97 2.11 6.02 23.91
C LEU A 97 2.37 5.46 25.33
N PRO A 98 3.35 5.98 26.11
CA PRO A 98 3.37 5.81 27.56
C PRO A 98 2.76 7.06 28.23
N ASN A 99 1.48 7.34 27.99
CA ASN A 99 0.75 8.40 28.71
C ASN A 99 0.16 7.90 30.04
N GLY A 100 0.89 7.05 30.76
CA GLY A 100 0.48 6.53 32.06
C GLY A 100 -0.54 5.39 32.05
N GLU A 101 -0.87 4.85 30.87
CA GLU A 101 -1.64 3.61 30.76
C GLU A 101 -0.72 2.41 30.47
N SER A 102 -1.15 1.22 30.88
CA SER A 102 -0.36 -0.02 30.77
C SER A 102 0.07 -0.30 29.32
N PHE A 103 1.22 -0.95 29.14
CA PHE A 103 1.71 -1.43 27.83
C PHE A 103 0.62 -2.15 27.00
N TRP A 104 -0.33 -2.82 27.67
CA TRP A 104 -1.47 -3.48 27.07
C TRP A 104 -2.44 -2.53 26.35
N THR A 105 -2.77 -1.35 26.91
CA THR A 105 -3.72 -0.43 26.26
C THR A 105 -3.10 0.32 25.09
N ALA A 106 -1.78 0.53 25.10
CA ALA A 106 -1.04 1.00 23.92
C ALA A 106 -0.95 -0.06 22.81
N PHE A 107 -0.85 -1.35 23.17
CA PHE A 107 -0.91 -2.47 22.23
C PHE A 107 -2.32 -2.64 21.62
N GLU A 108 -3.37 -2.41 22.40
CA GLU A 108 -4.77 -2.47 21.94
C GLU A 108 -5.20 -1.22 21.15
N TYR A 109 -4.30 -0.25 20.95
CA TYR A 109 -4.55 0.93 20.14
C TYR A 109 -4.90 0.55 18.70
N ASN A 110 -6.18 0.62 18.35
CA ASN A 110 -6.61 0.44 16.98
C ASN A 110 -6.46 1.76 16.23
N PRO A 111 -5.58 1.88 15.22
CA PRO A 111 -5.51 3.08 14.40
C PRO A 111 -6.90 3.31 13.79
N GLY A 112 -7.47 4.49 14.06
CA GLY A 112 -8.88 4.75 13.75
C GLY A 112 -9.23 4.49 12.28
N THR A 113 -10.51 4.19 12.01
CA THR A 113 -11.10 4.00 10.69
C THR A 113 -10.55 4.92 9.58
N PRO A 114 -10.29 6.22 9.80
CA PRO A 114 -9.75 7.11 8.77
C PRO A 114 -8.40 6.67 8.18
N ILE A 115 -7.52 6.07 8.98
CA ILE A 115 -6.17 5.67 8.53
C ILE A 115 -6.26 4.51 7.54
N PHE A 116 -7.03 3.47 7.87
CA PHE A 116 -7.26 2.33 6.97
C PHE A 116 -7.95 2.73 5.67
N LEU A 117 -8.88 3.68 5.75
CA LEU A 117 -9.59 4.22 4.59
C LEU A 117 -8.63 5.00 3.69
N ALA A 118 -7.77 5.84 4.26
CA ALA A 118 -6.74 6.58 3.53
C ALA A 118 -5.75 5.62 2.83
N LEU A 119 -5.26 4.60 3.52
CA LEU A 119 -4.38 3.57 2.94
C LEU A 119 -5.05 2.77 1.82
N GLY A 120 -6.36 2.54 1.92
CA GLY A 120 -7.15 1.89 0.88
C GLY A 120 -7.28 2.74 -0.38
N ILE A 121 -7.68 4.00 -0.21
CA ILE A 121 -7.82 4.97 -1.31
C ILE A 121 -6.47 5.19 -2.00
N ASP A 122 -5.41 5.39 -1.23
CA ASP A 122 -4.06 5.58 -1.74
C ASP A 122 -3.60 4.40 -2.61
N ALA A 123 -3.84 3.16 -2.16
CA ALA A 123 -3.51 1.96 -2.93
C ALA A 123 -4.33 1.86 -4.24
N ILE A 124 -5.62 2.20 -4.20
CA ILE A 124 -6.48 2.20 -5.39
C ILE A 124 -6.02 3.26 -6.39
N LEU A 125 -5.76 4.49 -5.93
CA LEU A 125 -5.28 5.57 -6.79
C LEU A 125 -3.93 5.24 -7.41
N SER A 126 -3.00 4.71 -6.62
CA SER A 126 -1.68 4.26 -7.11
C SER A 126 -1.82 3.19 -8.19
N THR A 127 -2.70 2.20 -7.98
CA THR A 127 -2.95 1.12 -8.95
C THR A 127 -3.53 1.68 -10.25
N ILE A 128 -4.56 2.53 -10.16
CA ILE A 128 -5.19 3.12 -11.34
C ILE A 128 -4.17 3.96 -12.13
N LEU A 129 -3.39 4.80 -11.46
CA LEU A 129 -2.39 5.64 -12.11
C LEU A 129 -1.29 4.81 -12.78
N ALA A 130 -0.75 3.81 -12.08
CA ALA A 130 0.28 2.93 -12.60
C ALA A 130 -0.24 2.14 -13.83
N ASP A 131 -1.35 1.43 -13.68
CA ASP A 131 -1.93 0.62 -14.74
C ASP A 131 -2.38 1.46 -15.93
N ALA A 132 -2.99 2.64 -15.69
CA ALA A 132 -3.39 3.54 -16.77
C ALA A 132 -2.18 3.99 -17.62
N THR A 133 -1.00 4.20 -17.02
CA THR A 133 0.20 4.53 -17.80
C THR A 133 0.69 3.35 -18.64
N LEU A 134 0.65 2.13 -18.12
CA LEU A 134 1.03 0.92 -18.85
C LEU A 134 0.06 0.67 -20.01
N ILE A 135 -1.24 0.73 -19.74
CA ILE A 135 -2.33 0.61 -20.70
C ILE A 135 -2.20 1.67 -21.79
N TRP A 136 -1.97 2.93 -21.43
CA TRP A 136 -1.79 4.02 -22.39
C TRP A 136 -0.58 3.80 -23.30
N ARG A 137 0.55 3.33 -22.75
CA ARG A 137 1.74 2.98 -23.54
C ARG A 137 1.44 1.85 -24.52
N CYS A 138 0.77 0.79 -24.08
CA CYS A 138 0.35 -0.33 -24.92
C CYS A 138 -0.58 0.15 -26.05
N TRP A 139 -1.57 0.99 -25.72
CA TRP A 139 -2.51 1.52 -26.69
C TRP A 139 -1.82 2.33 -27.80
N ILE A 140 -0.81 3.13 -27.45
CA ILE A 140 -0.03 3.89 -28.45
C ILE A 140 0.83 2.96 -29.32
N VAL A 141 1.48 1.95 -28.74
CA VAL A 141 2.34 0.99 -29.48
C VAL A 141 1.53 0.20 -30.51
N TRP A 142 0.30 -0.17 -30.18
CA TRP A 142 -0.60 -0.93 -31.06
C TRP A 142 -1.48 -0.04 -31.96
N GLY A 143 -1.06 1.19 -32.25
CA GLY A 143 -1.75 2.06 -33.21
C GLY A 143 -3.18 2.42 -32.80
N ARG A 144 -3.44 2.57 -31.49
CA ARG A 144 -4.74 2.90 -30.89
C ARG A 144 -5.84 1.82 -31.02
N SER A 145 -5.47 0.56 -31.20
CA SER A 145 -6.44 -0.55 -31.23
C SER A 145 -7.00 -0.84 -29.83
N TRP A 146 -8.30 -0.61 -29.61
CA TRP A 146 -8.96 -0.86 -28.33
C TRP A 146 -9.04 -2.34 -27.93
N ARG A 147 -9.16 -3.25 -28.90
CA ARG A 147 -9.35 -4.70 -28.66
C ARG A 147 -8.29 -5.31 -27.74
N ILE A 148 -7.04 -4.88 -27.89
CA ILE A 148 -5.88 -5.42 -27.17
C ILE A 148 -5.82 -4.91 -25.74
N VAL A 149 -6.31 -3.69 -25.52
CA VAL A 149 -6.22 -2.98 -24.24
C VAL A 149 -7.39 -3.33 -23.31
N LEU A 150 -8.47 -3.89 -23.86
CA LEU A 150 -9.62 -4.35 -23.06
C LEU A 150 -9.25 -5.38 -22.00
N VAL A 151 -8.33 -6.30 -22.31
CA VAL A 151 -7.92 -7.35 -21.36
C VAL A 151 -7.17 -6.75 -20.15
N PRO A 152 -6.11 -5.93 -20.34
CA PRO A 152 -5.50 -5.18 -19.24
C PRO A 152 -6.49 -4.31 -18.44
N ILE A 153 -7.42 -3.61 -19.09
CA ILE A 153 -8.43 -2.79 -18.41
C ILE A 153 -9.29 -3.64 -17.48
N LEU A 154 -9.74 -4.82 -17.95
CA LEU A 154 -10.55 -5.73 -17.14
C LEU A 154 -9.75 -6.27 -15.94
N CYS A 155 -8.46 -6.57 -16.11
CA CYS A 155 -7.61 -6.95 -14.98
C CYS A 155 -7.48 -5.82 -13.96
N THR A 156 -7.25 -4.58 -14.41
CA THR A 156 -7.17 -3.41 -13.51
C THR A 156 -8.48 -3.16 -12.76
N THR A 157 -9.64 -3.29 -13.40
CA THR A 157 -10.93 -3.10 -12.70
C THR A 157 -11.15 -4.17 -11.64
N LEU A 158 -10.79 -5.43 -11.92
CA LEU A 158 -10.84 -6.51 -10.94
C LEU A 158 -9.85 -6.29 -9.79
N ALA A 159 -8.65 -5.76 -10.06
CA ALA A 159 -7.69 -5.37 -9.03
C ALA A 159 -8.30 -4.29 -8.11
N VAL A 160 -8.87 -3.22 -8.67
CA VAL A 160 -9.49 -2.14 -7.89
C VAL A 160 -10.65 -2.65 -7.01
N VAL A 161 -11.52 -3.50 -7.57
CA VAL A 161 -12.63 -4.09 -6.81
C VAL A 161 -12.12 -4.96 -5.67
N SER A 162 -11.15 -5.85 -5.94
CA SER A 162 -10.57 -6.70 -4.89
C SER A 162 -9.91 -5.89 -3.77
N ARG A 163 -9.20 -4.80 -4.10
CA ARG A 163 -8.62 -3.90 -3.09
C ARG A 163 -9.69 -3.16 -2.29
N GLY A 164 -10.74 -2.68 -2.95
CA GLY A 164 -11.87 -2.04 -2.28
C GLY A 164 -12.55 -2.97 -1.26
N ILE A 165 -12.69 -4.25 -1.60
CA ILE A 165 -13.22 -5.27 -0.69
C ILE A 165 -12.29 -5.47 0.52
N VAL A 166 -10.97 -5.56 0.32
CA VAL A 166 -9.99 -5.66 1.42
C VAL A 166 -10.12 -4.48 2.38
N THR A 167 -10.15 -3.25 1.86
CA THR A 167 -10.31 -2.03 2.67
C THR A 167 -11.65 -2.01 3.40
N TYR A 168 -12.74 -2.42 2.75
CA TYR A 168 -14.04 -2.50 3.39
C TYR A 168 -14.04 -3.45 4.59
N TYR A 169 -13.47 -4.65 4.45
CA TYR A 169 -13.36 -5.60 5.55
C TYR A 169 -12.41 -5.15 6.65
N ALA A 170 -11.35 -4.41 6.32
CA ALA A 170 -10.45 -3.84 7.33
C ALA A 170 -11.17 -2.83 8.23
N ILE A 171 -12.12 -2.08 7.67
CA ILE A 171 -12.87 -1.04 8.40
C ILE A 171 -14.08 -1.62 9.14
N PHE A 172 -14.89 -2.43 8.45
CA PHE A 172 -16.19 -2.89 8.95
C PHE A 172 -16.17 -4.33 9.47
N GLY A 173 -15.00 -4.98 9.47
CA GLY A 173 -14.78 -6.37 9.90
C GLY A 173 -15.54 -6.82 11.16
N PRO A 174 -15.66 -6.01 12.23
CA PRO A 174 -16.41 -6.37 13.43
C PRO A 174 -17.93 -6.41 13.25
N SER A 175 -18.46 -5.72 12.23
CA SER A 175 -19.90 -5.49 12.02
C SER A 175 -20.46 -6.28 10.83
N VAL A 176 -19.66 -7.14 10.19
CA VAL A 176 -20.09 -7.85 8.98
C VAL A 176 -20.84 -9.13 9.33
N PRO A 177 -22.04 -9.38 8.76
CA PRO A 177 -22.80 -10.60 9.03
C PRO A 177 -22.02 -11.89 8.67
N PRO A 178 -22.29 -13.03 9.34
CA PRO A 178 -21.52 -14.28 9.23
C PRO A 178 -21.35 -14.80 7.80
N GLY A 179 -22.33 -14.57 6.91
CA GLY A 179 -22.28 -14.99 5.51
C GLY A 179 -21.21 -14.28 4.66
N ALA A 180 -20.86 -13.04 5.00
CA ALA A 180 -19.78 -12.31 4.33
C ALA A 180 -18.39 -12.76 4.82
N LEU A 181 -18.31 -13.22 6.07
CA LEU A 181 -17.11 -13.81 6.66
C LEU A 181 -16.68 -15.08 5.90
N PHE A 182 -17.64 -15.85 5.36
CA PHE A 182 -17.41 -17.03 4.52
C PHE A 182 -16.62 -16.70 3.23
N PHE A 183 -16.91 -15.57 2.59
CA PHE A 183 -16.13 -15.09 1.43
C PHE A 183 -14.73 -14.62 1.81
N LYS A 184 -14.55 -14.05 3.01
CA LYS A 184 -13.23 -13.72 3.57
C LYS A 184 -12.41 -14.98 3.88
N THR A 185 -13.05 -16.07 4.32
CA THR A 185 -12.36 -17.32 4.66
C THR A 185 -12.01 -18.15 3.42
N THR A 186 -12.81 -18.07 2.36
CA THR A 186 -12.65 -18.91 1.16
C THR A 186 -11.73 -18.28 0.11
N VAL A 187 -11.74 -16.95 -0.01
CA VAL A 187 -10.98 -16.22 -1.05
C VAL A 187 -10.12 -15.15 -0.42
N SER A 188 -8.80 -15.25 -0.59
CA SER A 188 -7.88 -14.19 -0.20
C SER A 188 -7.92 -13.05 -1.22
N TRP A 189 -8.78 -12.07 -0.96
CA TRP A 189 -8.94 -10.87 -1.81
C TRP A 189 -7.63 -10.10 -2.03
N SER A 190 -6.74 -10.12 -1.03
CA SER A 190 -5.38 -9.54 -1.16
C SER A 190 -4.54 -10.28 -2.19
N VAL A 191 -4.65 -11.61 -2.27
CA VAL A 191 -3.93 -12.41 -3.28
C VAL A 191 -4.50 -12.15 -4.66
N LEU A 192 -5.83 -12.09 -4.80
CA LEU A 192 -6.46 -11.73 -6.08
C LEU A 192 -6.01 -10.35 -6.57
N TYR A 193 -5.99 -9.36 -5.68
CA TYR A 193 -5.46 -8.03 -5.99
C TYR A 193 -4.03 -8.08 -6.57
N SER A 194 -3.12 -8.79 -5.88
CA SER A 194 -1.74 -8.94 -6.35
C SER A 194 -1.64 -9.68 -7.69
N LEU A 195 -2.45 -10.73 -7.88
CA LEU A 195 -2.49 -11.50 -9.13
C LEU A 195 -2.98 -10.66 -10.31
N PHE A 196 -4.01 -9.83 -10.12
CA PHE A 196 -4.54 -8.99 -11.19
C PHE A 196 -3.57 -7.87 -11.57
N ILE A 197 -2.88 -7.23 -10.62
CA ILE A 197 -1.81 -6.26 -10.92
C ILE A 197 -0.69 -6.93 -11.71
N LEU A 198 -0.26 -8.11 -11.27
CA LEU A 198 0.78 -8.87 -11.97
C LEU A 198 0.33 -9.26 -13.38
N ALA A 199 -0.91 -9.69 -13.55
CA ALA A 199 -1.49 -10.01 -14.84
C ALA A 199 -1.50 -8.78 -15.76
N THR A 200 -1.96 -7.61 -15.29
CA THR A 200 -1.92 -6.37 -16.06
C THR A 200 -0.50 -6.02 -16.49
N LEU A 201 0.47 -6.08 -15.57
CA LEU A 201 1.87 -5.79 -15.86
C LEU A 201 2.44 -6.74 -16.92
N LEU A 202 2.23 -8.05 -16.77
CA LEU A 202 2.71 -9.07 -17.69
C LEU A 202 2.06 -8.93 -19.07
N LEU A 203 0.74 -8.74 -19.13
CA LEU A 203 0.02 -8.51 -20.37
C LEU A 203 0.51 -7.24 -21.07
N CYS A 204 0.63 -6.12 -20.36
CA CYS A 204 1.14 -4.89 -20.93
C CYS A 204 2.58 -5.06 -21.44
N THR A 205 3.44 -5.72 -20.68
CA THR A 205 4.85 -5.90 -21.04
C THR A 205 5.00 -6.82 -22.25
N THR A 206 4.31 -7.96 -22.28
CA THR A 206 4.32 -8.90 -23.41
C THR A 206 3.80 -8.24 -24.69
N LEU A 207 2.72 -7.47 -24.60
CA LEU A 207 2.18 -6.69 -25.72
C LEU A 207 3.16 -5.64 -26.25
N ILE A 208 3.95 -5.01 -25.38
CA ILE A 208 4.99 -4.05 -25.82
C ILE A 208 6.14 -4.78 -26.52
N ILE A 209 6.58 -5.94 -26.00
CA ILE A 209 7.71 -6.70 -26.55
C ILE A 209 7.36 -7.36 -27.90
N TYR A 210 6.13 -7.83 -28.07
CA TYR A 210 5.70 -8.53 -29.29
C TYR A 210 5.64 -7.62 -30.54
N ARG A 211 5.64 -6.30 -30.38
CA ARG A 211 5.45 -5.33 -31.45
C ARG A 211 6.75 -4.62 -31.84
#